data_AF-F5RDY5-F1
#
_entry.id   AF-F5RDY5-F1
#
_cell.length_a   1.000
_cell.length_b   1.000
_cell.length_c   1.000
_cell.angle_alpha   90.00
_cell.angle_beta   90.00
_cell.angle_gamma   90.00
#
_symmetry.space_group_name_H-M   'P 1'
#
loop_
_entity.id
_entity.type
_entity.pdbx_description
1 polymer ?
#
loop_
_entity_poly.entity_id
_entity_poly.type
_entity_poly.pdbx_seq_one_letter_code
_entity_poly.pdbx_strand_id
1 'polypeptide(L)'
;MERVVQRPYAADDALSDERIVAILLAQVAARGAGRSICPSEVARALAPDWRPLMGRVREVARGLAREGRVLITQRGVVRDPDADLRGPVRLAQPPDDARSSGST
;
A
#
# COMPACT_ATOMS: atom_id res chain seq x y z
N MET A 1 2.35 -38.98 21.87
CA MET A 1 3.37 -37.93 22.03
C MET A 1 3.85 -37.54 20.65
N GLU A 2 3.32 -36.47 20.07
CA GLU A 2 3.95 -35.81 18.94
C GLU A 2 3.79 -34.31 19.21
N ARG A 3 4.91 -33.60 19.34
CA ARG A 3 4.90 -32.17 19.66
C ARG A 3 4.28 -31.41 18.50
N VAL A 4 3.24 -30.64 18.79
CA VAL A 4 2.80 -29.55 17.92
C VAL A 4 3.97 -28.59 17.78
N VAL A 5 4.61 -28.61 16.61
CA VAL A 5 5.69 -27.70 16.25
C VAL A 5 5.13 -26.29 16.32
N GLN A 6 5.76 -25.45 17.14
CA GLN A 6 5.35 -24.07 17.39
C GLN A 6 5.34 -23.27 16.08
N ARG A 7 4.23 -22.59 15.82
CA ARG A 7 3.97 -21.77 14.64
C ARG A 7 4.65 -20.41 14.79
N PRO A 8 5.63 -20.00 13.95
CA PRO A 8 6.20 -18.66 14.02
C PRO A 8 5.27 -17.67 13.30
N TYR A 9 4.08 -17.40 13.84
CA TYR A 9 3.04 -16.63 13.13
C TYR A 9 3.03 -15.14 13.48
N ALA A 10 3.57 -14.72 14.63
CA ALA A 10 3.38 -13.34 15.12
C ALA A 10 4.28 -12.29 14.43
N ALA A 11 5.45 -12.68 13.93
CA ALA A 11 6.38 -11.76 13.26
C ALA A 11 6.08 -11.60 11.75
N ASP A 12 5.61 -12.67 11.11
CA ASP A 12 5.18 -12.65 9.70
C ASP A 12 3.82 -11.94 9.53
N ASP A 13 2.89 -12.12 10.46
CA ASP A 13 1.58 -11.46 10.47
C ASP A 13 1.69 -9.93 10.67
N ALA A 14 2.66 -9.49 11.49
CA ALA A 14 2.93 -8.07 11.71
C ALA A 14 3.41 -7.32 10.46
N LEU A 15 3.93 -8.04 9.46
CA LEU A 15 4.42 -7.51 8.17
C LEU A 15 3.62 -8.08 6.98
N SER A 16 2.41 -8.55 7.25
CA SER A 16 1.47 -9.08 6.26
C SER A 16 1.00 -8.02 5.25
N ASP A 17 0.47 -8.49 4.12
CA ASP A 17 -0.10 -7.61 3.10
C ASP A 17 -1.32 -6.86 3.63
N GLU A 18 -2.13 -7.51 4.48
CA GLU A 18 -3.26 -6.91 5.18
C GLU A 18 -2.82 -5.72 6.04
N ARG A 19 -1.68 -5.86 6.74
CA ARG A 19 -1.14 -4.76 7.55
C ARG A 19 -0.60 -3.62 6.68
N ILE A 20 0.05 -3.93 5.55
CA ILE A 20 0.47 -2.91 4.58
C ILE A 20 -0.74 -2.16 4.05
N VAL A 21 -1.81 -2.86 3.65
CA VAL A 21 -3.07 -2.27 3.16
C VAL A 21 -3.64 -1.31 4.20
N ALA A 22 -3.76 -1.75 5.45
CA ALA A 22 -4.34 -0.95 6.53
C ALA A 22 -3.55 0.36 6.75
N ILE A 23 -2.22 0.27 6.84
CA ILE A 23 -1.35 1.44 7.06
C ILE A 23 -1.37 2.38 5.84
N LEU A 24 -1.29 1.84 4.63
CA LEU A 24 -1.27 2.61 3.39
C LEU A 24 -2.56 3.42 3.26
N LEU A 25 -3.71 2.77 3.40
CA LEU A 25 -5.01 3.44 3.31
C LEU A 25 -5.21 4.48 4.42
N ALA A 26 -4.81 4.16 5.66
CA ALA A 26 -4.87 5.11 6.77
C ALA A 26 -4.01 6.35 6.52
N GLN A 27 -2.78 6.18 6.03
CA GLN A 27 -1.89 7.31 5.74
C GLN A 27 -2.38 8.15 4.56
N VAL A 28 -2.86 7.51 3.48
CA VAL A 28 -3.44 8.20 2.33
C VAL A 28 -4.70 8.98 2.76
N ALA A 29 -5.56 8.40 3.60
CA ALA A 29 -6.73 9.08 4.15
C ALA A 29 -6.36 10.26 5.05
N ALA A 30 -5.41 10.07 5.98
CA ALA A 30 -4.94 11.13 6.89
C ALA A 30 -4.25 12.28 6.14
N ARG A 31 -3.60 11.99 5.01
CA ARG A 31 -2.98 13.00 4.14
C ARG A 31 -4.03 13.88 3.43
N GLY A 32 -5.20 13.31 3.13
CA GLY A 32 -6.36 14.00 2.59
C GLY A 32 -6.33 14.22 1.07
N ALA A 33 -7.46 14.71 0.54
CA ALA A 33 -7.69 14.85 -0.89
C ALA A 33 -6.65 15.75 -1.59
N GLY A 34 -6.27 15.37 -2.81
CA GLY A 34 -5.26 16.09 -3.62
C GLY A 34 -3.83 15.99 -3.09
N ARG A 35 -3.61 15.38 -1.92
CA ARG A 35 -2.29 15.18 -1.34
C ARG A 35 -1.87 13.71 -1.47
N SER A 36 -0.56 13.47 -1.43
CA SER A 36 0.01 12.15 -1.65
C SER A 36 1.13 11.82 -0.67
N ILE A 37 1.36 10.54 -0.44
CA ILE A 37 2.51 9.98 0.30
C ILE A 37 3.46 9.26 -0.67
N CYS A 38 4.64 8.84 -0.22
CA CYS A 38 5.49 7.90 -0.96
C CYS A 38 5.48 6.49 -0.32
N PRO A 39 5.83 5.43 -1.07
CA PRO A 39 5.85 4.06 -0.52
C PRO A 39 6.74 3.91 0.73
N SER A 40 7.84 4.67 0.83
CA SER A 40 8.73 4.58 1.99
C SER A 40 8.13 5.16 3.28
N GLU A 41 7.15 6.06 3.21
CA GLU A 41 6.39 6.50 4.39
C GLU A 41 5.57 5.35 4.98
N VAL A 42 4.99 4.50 4.13
CA VAL A 42 4.23 3.29 4.54
C VAL A 42 5.18 2.28 5.17
N ALA A 43 6.29 1.96 4.51
CA ALA A 43 7.23 0.96 5.02
C ALA A 43 7.91 1.37 6.34
N ARG A 44 8.25 2.66 6.50
CA ARG A 44 8.81 3.18 7.76
C ARG A 44 7.84 3.10 8.93
N ALA A 45 6.54 3.12 8.67
CA ALA A 45 5.52 2.94 9.69
C ALA A 45 5.36 1.46 10.12
N LEU A 46 5.85 0.52 9.31
CA LEU A 46 5.77 -0.92 9.58
C LEU A 46 7.00 -1.44 10.33
N ALA A 47 8.20 -1.01 9.93
CA ALA A 47 9.44 -1.50 10.54
C ALA A 47 10.57 -0.47 10.49
N PRO A 48 11.50 -0.48 11.47
CA PRO A 48 12.74 0.31 11.40
C PRO A 48 13.60 -0.06 10.19
N ASP A 49 13.77 -1.35 9.89
CA ASP A 49 14.43 -1.83 8.68
C ASP A 49 13.43 -1.94 7.52
N TRP A 50 13.08 -0.79 6.96
CA TRP A 50 12.00 -0.65 5.99
C TRP A 50 12.40 -0.99 4.55
N ARG A 51 13.71 -1.01 4.23
CA ARG A 51 14.20 -1.17 2.85
C ARG A 51 13.76 -2.49 2.22
N PRO A 52 13.83 -3.65 2.91
CA PRO A 52 13.35 -4.92 2.37
C PRO A 52 11.84 -4.93 2.04
N LEU A 53 11.04 -4.12 2.75
CA LEU A 53 9.59 -4.03 2.54
C LEU A 53 9.20 -3.28 1.26
N MET A 54 10.13 -2.56 0.62
CA MET A 54 9.83 -1.74 -0.56
C MET A 54 9.20 -2.51 -1.71
N GLY A 55 9.67 -3.73 -1.97
CA GLY A 55 9.07 -4.58 -3.01
C GLY A 55 7.61 -4.86 -2.69
N ARG A 56 7.35 -5.37 -1.48
CA ARG A 56 6.01 -5.76 -1.02
C ARG A 56 5.04 -4.57 -0.96
N VAL A 57 5.47 -3.43 -0.43
CA VAL A 57 4.64 -2.21 -0.38
C VAL A 57 4.27 -1.72 -1.78
N ARG A 58 5.18 -1.81 -2.76
CA ARG A 58 4.88 -1.44 -4.14
C ARG A 58 3.86 -2.38 -4.76
N GLU A 59 3.97 -3.69 -4.53
CA GLU A 59 3.00 -4.66 -5.04
C GLU A 59 1.61 -4.47 -4.42
N VAL A 60 1.53 -4.26 -3.11
CA VAL A 60 0.25 -3.95 -2.43
C VAL A 60 -0.36 -2.65 -2.97
N ALA A 61 0.46 -1.61 -3.15
CA ALA A 61 -0.01 -0.35 -3.72
C ALA A 61 -0.56 -0.52 -5.15
N ARG A 62 0.07 -1.37 -5.97
CA ARG A 62 -0.43 -1.73 -7.31
C ARG A 62 -1.76 -2.46 -7.23
N GLY A 63 -1.90 -3.44 -6.33
CA GLY A 63 -3.17 -4.13 -6.08
C GLY A 63 -4.29 -3.16 -5.73
N LEU A 64 -4.07 -2.29 -4.75
CA LEU A 64 -5.05 -1.27 -4.36
C LEU A 64 -5.38 -0.28 -5.49
N ALA A 65 -4.42 0.02 -6.36
CA ALA A 65 -4.66 0.89 -7.51
C ALA A 65 -5.49 0.19 -8.60
N ARG A 66 -5.30 -1.12 -8.82
CA ARG A 66 -6.18 -1.92 -9.70
C ARG A 66 -7.61 -1.98 -9.15
N GLU A 67 -7.76 -2.04 -7.83
CA GLU A 67 -9.06 -1.96 -7.14
C GLU A 67 -9.67 -0.55 -7.13
N GLY A 68 -8.98 0.47 -7.65
CA GLY A 68 -9.45 1.86 -7.63
C GLY A 68 -9.44 2.52 -6.23
N ARG A 69 -8.80 1.90 -5.24
CA ARG A 69 -8.78 2.38 -3.85
C ARG A 69 -7.71 3.43 -3.58
N VAL A 70 -6.68 3.48 -4.43
CA VAL A 70 -5.63 4.51 -4.43
C VAL A 70 -5.21 4.84 -5.86
N LEU A 71 -4.56 5.99 -6.04
CA LEU A 71 -3.90 6.35 -7.28
C LEU A 71 -2.39 6.26 -7.11
N ILE A 72 -1.71 5.71 -8.12
CA ILE A 72 -0.26 5.79 -8.26
C ILE A 72 0.05 6.92 -9.22
N THR A 73 0.85 7.90 -8.79
CA THR A 73 1.32 8.99 -9.65
C THR A 73 2.83 9.03 -9.74
N GLN A 74 3.33 9.44 -10.89
CA GLN A 74 4.75 9.65 -11.12
C GLN A 74 4.95 10.92 -11.96
N ARG A 75 5.76 11.84 -11.42
CA ARG A 75 5.97 13.19 -11.98
C ARG A 75 4.64 13.94 -12.17
N GLY A 76 3.73 13.81 -11.21
CA GLY A 76 2.42 14.47 -11.22
C GLY A 76 1.35 13.82 -12.09
N VAL A 77 1.69 12.75 -12.84
CA VAL A 77 0.77 12.08 -13.76
C VAL A 77 0.32 10.75 -13.16
N VAL A 78 -0.99 10.47 -13.18
CA VAL A 78 -1.54 9.16 -12.81
C VAL A 78 -0.99 8.10 -13.75
N ARG A 79 -0.50 7.00 -13.20
CA ARG A 79 0.08 5.90 -13.97
C ARG A 79 -0.77 4.66 -13.83
N ASP A 80 -0.76 3.89 -14.91
CA ASP A 80 -1.25 2.53 -14.92
C ASP A 80 -0.50 1.69 -13.86
N PRO A 81 -1.20 0.88 -13.04
CA PRO A 81 -0.58 0.10 -11.98
C PRO A 81 0.31 -1.04 -12.49
N ASP A 82 0.09 -1.50 -13.73
CA ASP A 82 0.85 -2.58 -14.37
C ASP A 82 2.03 -2.06 -15.20
N ALA A 83 2.13 -0.75 -15.41
CA ALA A 83 3.28 -0.14 -16.07
C ALA A 83 4.61 -0.40 -15.31
N ASP A 84 5.71 -0.41 -16.07
CA ASP A 84 7.06 -0.44 -15.50
C ASP A 84 7.43 0.92 -14.89
N LEU A 85 7.06 1.10 -13.61
CA LEU A 85 7.30 2.32 -12.85
C LEU A 85 8.71 2.33 -12.24
N ARG A 86 9.63 3.00 -12.91
CA ARG A 86 11.02 3.17 -12.46
C ARG A 86 11.17 4.46 -11.65
N GLY A 87 11.64 4.34 -10.40
CA GLY A 87 11.98 5.48 -9.56
C GLY A 87 10.88 5.94 -8.59
N PRO A 88 10.89 7.23 -8.18
CA PRO A 88 9.96 7.76 -7.20
C PRO A 88 8.52 7.80 -7.72
N VAL A 89 7.60 7.25 -6.91
CA VAL A 89 6.16 7.28 -7.14
C VAL A 89 5.46 7.86 -5.92
N ARG A 90 4.23 8.31 -6.09
CA ARG A 90 3.37 8.84 -5.03
C ARG A 90 2.06 8.07 -5.00
N LEU A 91 1.48 7.95 -3.82
CA LEU A 91 0.21 7.29 -3.55
C LEU A 91 -0.80 8.33 -3.04
N ALA A 92 -1.97 8.40 -3.64
CA ALA A 92 -3.00 9.39 -3.30
C ALA A 92 -4.39 8.74 -3.20
N GLN A 93 -5.35 9.44 -2.60
CA GLN A 93 -6.74 9.04 -2.66
C GLN A 93 -7.25 9.11 -4.11
N PRO A 94 -8.15 8.20 -4.52
CA PRO A 94 -8.90 8.40 -5.74
C PRO A 94 -9.79 9.65 -5.63
N PRO A 95 -10.17 10.29 -6.75
CA PRO A 95 -11.18 11.34 -6.75
C PRO A 95 -12.47 10.81 -6.13
N ASP A 96 -13.25 11.72 -5.54
CA ASP A 96 -14.45 11.36 -4.78
C ASP A 96 -15.51 10.63 -5.62
N ASP A 97 -15.59 10.93 -6.92
CA ASP A 97 -16.56 10.32 -7.84
C ASP A 97 -16.30 8.80 -8.04
N ALA A 98 -15.03 8.38 -8.00
CA ALA A 98 -14.65 6.98 -8.17
C ALA A 98 -15.09 6.07 -7.00
N ARG A 99 -15.49 6.64 -5.85
CA ARG A 99 -16.03 5.86 -4.71
C ARG A 99 -17.51 5.51 -4.85
N SER A 100 -18.22 6.13 -5.80
CA SER A 100 -19.68 6.07 -5.89
C SER A 100 -20.21 4.91 -6.76
N SER A 101 -19.35 4.14 -7.42
CA SER A 101 -19.74 3.08 -8.36
C SER A 101 -19.78 1.66 -7.76
N GLY A 102 -19.65 1.52 -6.44
CA GLY A 102 -19.58 0.22 -5.74
C GLY A 102 -20.78 -0.11 -4.85
N SER A 103 -21.98 0.38 -5.15
CA SER A 103 -23.21 -0.04 -4.46
C SER A 103 -24.36 -0.14 -5.46
N THR A 104 -24.57 -1.35 -5.97
CA THR A 104 -25.86 -1.83 -6.47
C THR A 104 -25.96 -3.31 -6.12
#